data_AF-A0A553QWS2-F1
#
_entry.id   AF-A0A553QWS2-F1
#
_cell.length_a   1.000
_cell.length_b   1.000
_cell.length_c   1.000
_cell.angle_alpha   90.00
_cell.angle_beta   90.00
_cell.angle_gamma   90.00
#
_symmetry.space_group_name_H-M   'P 1'
#
loop_
_entity.id
_entity.type
_entity.pdbx_description
1 polymer ?
#
loop_
_entity_poly.entity_id
_entity_poly.type
_entity_poly.pdbx_seq_one_letter_code
_entity_poly.pdbx_strand_id
1 'polypeptide(L)'
;KLWRRRSVIQASQGDGRPCSSQLEQWKPCPVKPCYSWKYSAWSTCRSEGARCGEGLRFRNVSCFVSDGSGKDAGNMVDEELCGELELTVDGEKQIILEEACTVPCPGSNQHHN
;
A
#
# COMPACT_ATOMS: atom_id res chain seq x y z
N LYS A 1 -7.94 20.35 -2.76
CA LYS A 1 -7.70 21.68 -3.35
C LYS A 1 -7.30 22.61 -2.22
N LEU A 2 -6.19 23.34 -2.34
CA LEU A 2 -5.75 24.32 -1.36
C LEU A 2 -6.19 25.71 -1.83
N TRP A 3 -6.98 26.39 -1.00
CA TRP A 3 -7.47 27.73 -1.27
C TRP A 3 -6.67 28.75 -0.46
N ARG A 4 -6.29 29.86 -1.11
CA ARG A 4 -5.81 31.06 -0.41
C ARG A 4 -6.74 32.21 -0.68
N ARG A 5 -7.08 32.94 0.38
CA ARG A 5 -7.85 34.18 0.31
C ARG A 5 -7.06 35.29 0.96
N ARG A 6 -6.94 36.42 0.27
CA ARG A 6 -6.35 37.65 0.81
C ARG A 6 -7.43 38.73 0.89
N SER A 7 -7.29 39.67 1.81
CA SER A 7 -8.20 40.80 1.93
C SER A 7 -7.42 42.10 1.75
N VAL A 8 -8.07 43.10 1.15
CA VAL A 8 -7.51 44.45 1.03
C VAL A 8 -7.78 45.17 2.35
N ILE A 9 -6.72 45.52 3.07
CA ILE A 9 -6.82 46.24 4.35
C ILE A 9 -6.99 47.75 4.17
N GLN A 10 -6.61 48.28 3.01
CA GLN A 10 -6.71 49.70 2.67
C GLN A 10 -6.89 49.86 1.16
N ALA A 11 -7.86 50.67 0.74
CA ALA A 11 -8.08 51.01 -0.66
C ALA A 11 -6.98 51.92 -1.22
N SER A 12 -6.76 51.87 -2.54
CA SER A 12 -5.86 52.81 -3.22
C SER A 12 -6.34 54.25 -3.04
N GLN A 13 -5.40 55.17 -2.80
CA GLN A 13 -5.64 56.61 -2.62
C GLN A 13 -4.81 57.43 -3.61
N GLY A 14 -5.34 58.57 -4.05
CA GLY A 14 -4.69 59.44 -5.05
C GLY A 14 -4.41 58.68 -6.36
N ASP A 15 -3.23 58.88 -6.93
CA ASP A 15 -2.75 58.19 -8.14
C ASP A 15 -2.20 56.77 -7.89
N GLY A 16 -2.44 56.20 -6.70
CA GLY A 16 -2.03 54.84 -6.36
C GLY A 16 -2.78 53.78 -7.17
N ARG A 17 -2.09 52.72 -7.62
CA ARG A 17 -2.72 51.63 -8.37
C ARG A 17 -3.64 50.79 -7.47
N PRO A 18 -4.84 50.40 -7.94
CA PRO A 18 -5.74 49.54 -7.19
C PRO A 18 -5.12 48.14 -6.99
N CYS A 19 -5.40 47.52 -5.85
CA CYS A 19 -5.05 46.12 -5.62
C CYS A 19 -5.75 45.21 -6.65
N SER A 20 -5.09 44.10 -6.99
CA SER A 20 -5.67 43.12 -7.91
C SER A 20 -6.96 42.51 -7.34
N SER A 21 -8.02 42.51 -8.14
CA SER A 21 -9.36 41.98 -7.82
C SER A 21 -9.37 40.47 -7.58
N GLN A 22 -8.35 39.75 -8.05
CA GLN A 22 -8.18 38.32 -7.77
C GLN A 22 -7.67 38.14 -6.34
N LEU A 23 -8.61 38.14 -5.39
CA LEU A 23 -8.33 37.95 -3.97
C LEU A 23 -8.35 36.48 -3.55
N GLU A 24 -8.85 35.61 -4.42
CA GLU A 24 -8.94 34.16 -4.21
C GLU A 24 -8.11 33.43 -5.26
N GLN A 25 -7.36 32.44 -4.81
CA GLN A 25 -6.62 31.56 -5.69
C GLN A 25 -6.66 30.14 -5.15
N TRP A 26 -6.57 29.17 -6.06
CA TRP A 26 -6.55 27.77 -5.72
C TRP A 26 -5.38 27.07 -6.40
N LYS A 27 -4.89 26.02 -5.76
CA LYS A 27 -4.00 25.03 -6.37
C LYS A 27 -4.49 23.61 -6.04
N PRO A 28 -4.31 22.62 -6.93
CA PRO A 28 -4.54 21.23 -6.57
C PRO A 28 -3.59 20.87 -5.41
N CYS A 29 -4.07 20.05 -4.47
CA CYS A 29 -3.18 19.49 -3.45
C CYS A 29 -2.37 18.40 -4.15
N PRO A 30 -1.02 18.43 -4.09
CA PRO A 30 -0.22 17.31 -4.57
C PRO A 30 -0.35 16.17 -3.55
N VAL A 31 -1.47 15.46 -3.58
CA VAL A 31 -1.60 14.18 -2.87
C VAL A 31 -0.78 13.17 -3.66
N LYS A 32 0.32 12.71 -3.08
CA LYS A 32 1.01 11.55 -3.62
C LYS A 32 0.27 10.30 -3.11
N PRO A 33 -0.12 9.38 -4.00
CA PRO A 33 -0.64 8.10 -3.57
C PRO A 33 0.36 7.39 -2.63
N CYS A 34 -0.15 6.68 -1.64
CA CYS A 34 0.66 5.91 -0.70
C CYS A 34 0.83 4.50 -1.24
N TYR A 35 2.06 4.12 -1.57
CA TYR A 35 2.39 2.78 -2.04
C TYR A 35 2.91 1.91 -0.89
N SER A 36 2.62 0.61 -0.95
CA SER A 36 3.13 -0.36 0.02
C SER A 36 3.28 -1.75 -0.58
N TRP A 37 4.25 -2.51 -0.06
CA TRP A 37 4.40 -3.92 -0.37
C TRP A 37 3.44 -4.75 0.46
N LYS A 38 2.82 -5.75 -0.17
CA LYS A 38 1.96 -6.72 0.52
C LYS A 38 2.26 -8.13 0.04
N TYR A 39 2.09 -9.09 0.95
CA TYR A 39 2.18 -10.50 0.62
C TYR A 39 1.00 -10.96 -0.23
N SER A 40 1.26 -11.84 -1.20
CA SER A 40 0.22 -12.65 -1.81
C SER A 40 -0.29 -13.70 -0.84
N ALA A 41 -1.41 -14.33 -1.19
CA ALA A 41 -1.79 -15.58 -0.54
C ALA A 41 -0.69 -16.63 -0.73
N TRP A 42 -0.54 -17.50 0.27
CA TRP A 42 0.31 -18.67 0.18
C TRP A 42 -0.21 -19.65 -0.88
N SER A 43 0.72 -20.29 -1.58
CA SER A 43 0.40 -21.43 -2.44
C SER A 43 -0.13 -22.60 -1.62
N THR A 44 -0.73 -23.56 -2.31
CA THR A 44 -0.96 -24.88 -1.71
C THR A 44 0.36 -25.48 -1.26
N CYS A 45 0.33 -26.19 -0.13
CA CYS A 45 1.51 -26.92 0.37
C CYS A 45 1.89 -28.03 -0.61
N ARG A 46 3.16 -28.04 -1.04
CA ARG A 46 3.72 -29.08 -1.92
C ARG A 46 4.64 -29.98 -1.11
N SER A 47 4.22 -31.21 -0.88
CA SER A 47 5.04 -32.25 -0.23
C SER A 47 6.18 -32.72 -1.13
N GLU A 48 7.35 -32.98 -0.53
CA GLU A 48 8.50 -33.53 -1.24
C GLU A 48 8.28 -35.02 -1.55
N GLY A 49 7.89 -35.32 -2.80
CA GLY A 49 7.83 -36.69 -3.32
C GLY A 49 6.67 -37.56 -2.82
N ALA A 50 5.95 -37.16 -1.77
CA ALA A 50 4.76 -37.85 -1.24
C ALA A 50 3.46 -37.07 -1.54
N ARG A 51 2.29 -37.70 -1.36
CA ARG A 51 0.97 -37.02 -1.47
C ARG A 51 0.52 -36.35 -0.16
N CYS A 52 1.24 -36.60 0.93
CA CYS A 52 0.99 -36.06 2.26
C CYS A 52 2.30 -36.02 3.05
N GLY A 53 2.36 -35.33 4.19
CA GLY A 53 3.56 -35.15 5.00
C GLY A 53 4.15 -33.75 4.87
N GLU A 54 5.44 -33.62 5.21
CA GLU A 54 6.17 -32.36 5.16
C GLU A 54 6.34 -31.86 3.72
N GLY A 55 6.30 -30.53 3.58
CA GLY A 55 6.40 -29.85 2.30
C GLY A 55 6.73 -28.37 2.47
N LEU A 56 6.73 -27.69 1.32
CA LEU A 56 6.98 -26.26 1.24
C LEU A 56 5.80 -25.55 0.56
N ARG A 57 5.51 -24.34 1.01
CA ARG A 57 4.60 -23.42 0.34
C ARG A 57 5.30 -22.10 0.06
N PHE A 58 4.85 -21.43 -0.99
CA PHE A 58 5.48 -20.24 -1.55
C PHE A 58 4.49 -19.10 -1.63
N ARG A 59 4.95 -17.87 -1.49
CA ARG A 59 4.18 -16.65 -1.78
C ARG A 59 5.10 -15.60 -2.37
N ASN A 60 4.52 -14.59 -2.99
CA ASN A 60 5.23 -13.45 -3.52
C ASN A 60 4.86 -12.17 -2.76
N VAL A 61 5.50 -11.07 -3.12
CA VAL A 61 5.08 -9.72 -2.75
C VAL A 61 4.55 -9.00 -3.99
N SER A 62 3.67 -8.03 -3.78
CA SER A 62 3.17 -7.17 -4.85
C SER A 62 2.99 -5.75 -4.32
N CYS A 63 3.12 -4.77 -5.21
CA CYS A 63 2.95 -3.36 -4.89
C CYS A 63 1.47 -3.00 -4.90
N PHE A 64 1.01 -2.29 -3.87
CA PHE A 64 -0.35 -1.79 -3.77
C PHE A 64 -0.37 -0.28 -3.59
N VAL A 65 -1.34 0.37 -4.23
CA VAL A 65 -1.62 1.80 -4.04
C VAL A 65 -2.82 1.99 -3.13
N SER A 66 -2.70 2.91 -2.18
CA SER A 66 -3.78 3.39 -1.32
C SER A 66 -3.92 4.89 -1.46
N ASP A 67 -5.16 5.39 -1.44
CA ASP A 67 -5.48 6.81 -1.55
C ASP A 67 -5.36 7.56 -0.21
N GLY A 68 -4.88 6.88 0.85
CA GLY A 68 -4.71 7.45 2.19
C GLY A 68 -6.01 7.62 2.98
N SER A 69 -7.16 7.21 2.43
CA SER A 69 -8.47 7.24 3.09
C SER A 69 -8.63 6.14 4.16
N GLY A 70 -7.80 5.09 4.10
CA GLY A 70 -7.84 3.96 5.04
C GLY A 70 -9.08 3.06 4.90
N LYS A 71 -9.93 3.32 3.90
CA LYS A 71 -11.19 2.59 3.65
C LYS A 71 -11.06 1.48 2.60
N ASP A 72 -9.99 1.49 1.82
CA ASP A 72 -9.76 0.56 0.73
C ASP A 72 -8.51 -0.28 0.99
N ALA A 73 -8.57 -1.58 0.68
CA ALA A 73 -7.44 -2.49 0.76
C ALA A 73 -6.29 -2.12 -0.21
N GLY A 74 -6.51 -1.11 -1.05
CA GLY A 74 -5.62 -0.68 -2.11
C GLY A 74 -5.76 -1.53 -3.37
N ASN A 75 -5.30 -1.00 -4.49
CA ASN A 75 -5.25 -1.73 -5.76
C ASN A 75 -3.83 -2.19 -6.05
N MET A 76 -3.69 -3.38 -6.61
CA MET A 76 -2.38 -3.86 -7.07
C MET A 76 -1.92 -3.01 -8.25
N VAL A 77 -0.67 -2.60 -8.25
CA VAL A 77 -0.05 -1.78 -9.28
C VAL A 77 1.32 -2.33 -9.66
N ASP A 78 1.95 -1.74 -10.66
CA ASP A 78 3.30 -2.13 -11.07
C ASP A 78 4.32 -1.96 -9.93
N GLU A 79 5.26 -2.89 -9.85
CA GLU A 79 6.30 -2.93 -8.82
C GLU A 79 7.23 -1.71 -8.88
N GLU A 80 7.37 -1.07 -10.05
CA GLU A 80 8.17 0.14 -10.23
C GLU A 80 7.69 1.31 -9.35
N LEU A 81 6.38 1.38 -9.06
CA LEU A 81 5.81 2.43 -8.22
C LEU A 81 6.19 2.29 -6.74
N CYS A 82 6.56 1.07 -6.33
CA CYS A 82 7.15 0.81 -5.02
C CYS A 82 8.67 0.76 -5.06
N GLY A 83 9.33 0.95 -6.21
CA GLY A 83 10.77 0.75 -6.37
C GLY A 83 11.65 1.68 -5.53
N GLU A 84 11.14 2.84 -5.13
CA GLU A 84 11.82 3.78 -4.22
C GLU A 84 11.60 3.47 -2.73
N LEU A 85 10.74 2.50 -2.39
CA LEU A 85 10.43 2.12 -1.01
C LEU A 85 11.32 0.96 -0.55
N GLU A 86 11.69 0.97 0.73
CA GLU A 86 12.28 -0.23 1.34
C GLU A 86 11.29 -1.39 1.27
N LEU A 87 11.77 -2.57 0.84
CA LEU A 87 10.98 -3.80 0.75
C LEU A 87 10.58 -4.25 2.16
N THR A 88 9.43 -3.77 2.63
CA THR A 88 8.90 -4.03 3.97
C THR A 88 7.42 -4.33 3.88
N VAL A 89 7.00 -5.43 4.51
CA VAL A 89 5.60 -5.83 4.58
C VAL A 89 5.20 -5.87 6.05
N ASP A 90 4.15 -5.14 6.42
CA ASP A 90 3.67 -5.01 7.81
C ASP A 90 4.75 -4.57 8.83
N GLY A 91 5.75 -3.82 8.36
CA GLY A 91 6.89 -3.34 9.18
C GLY A 91 8.04 -4.34 9.30
N GLU A 92 7.92 -5.52 8.71
CA GLU A 92 8.97 -6.53 8.68
C GLU A 92 9.90 -6.30 7.48
N LYS A 93 11.20 -6.16 7.76
CA LYS A 93 12.24 -6.12 6.72
C LYS A 93 12.60 -7.50 6.18
N GLN A 94 12.33 -8.55 6.95
CA GLN A 94 12.61 -9.92 6.55
C GLN A 94 11.44 -10.47 5.74
N ILE A 95 11.59 -10.46 4.42
CA ILE A 95 10.57 -10.96 3.51
C ILE A 95 10.62 -12.49 3.46
N ILE A 96 9.55 -13.14 3.89
CA ILE A 96 9.42 -14.61 3.89
C ILE A 96 8.57 -15.01 2.69
N LEU A 97 9.21 -15.59 1.67
CA LEU A 97 8.56 -16.06 0.43
C LEU A 97 8.36 -17.58 0.40
N GLU A 98 8.99 -18.31 1.31
CA GLU A 98 8.91 -19.76 1.43
C GLU A 98 8.76 -20.14 2.91
N GLU A 99 7.91 -21.12 3.20
CA GLU A 99 7.85 -21.71 4.53
C GLU A 99 7.49 -23.20 4.50
N ALA A 100 7.89 -23.91 5.55
CA ALA A 100 7.51 -25.29 5.79
C ALA A 100 6.00 -25.42 6.06
N CYS A 101 5.42 -26.51 5.58
CA CYS A 101 4.01 -26.84 5.78
C CYS A 101 3.82 -28.36 5.84
N THR A 102 2.64 -28.80 6.28
CA THR A 102 2.32 -30.23 6.38
C THR A 102 0.98 -30.51 5.73
N VAL A 103 0.95 -31.52 4.85
CA VAL A 103 -0.27 -32.03 4.23
C VAL A 103 -0.76 -33.25 5.04
N PRO A 104 -2.00 -33.27 5.54
CA PRO A 104 -2.49 -34.40 6.33
C PRO A 104 -2.57 -35.69 5.50
N CYS A 105 -2.12 -36.81 6.07
CA CYS A 105 -2.16 -38.11 5.40
C CYS A 105 -3.54 -38.78 5.54
N PRO A 106 -4.11 -39.32 4.45
CA PRO A 106 -5.35 -40.08 4.50
C PRO A 106 -5.08 -41.42 5.22
N GLY A 107 -5.51 -41.54 6.47
CA GLY A 107 -5.38 -42.77 7.27
C GLY A 107 -4.95 -42.57 8.72
N SER A 108 -4.52 -41.36 9.11
CA SER A 108 -4.27 -41.05 10.53
C SER A 108 -5.61 -40.83 11.23
N ASN A 109 -6.29 -41.92 11.60
CA ASN A 109 -7.30 -41.86 12.65
C ASN A 109 -6.62 -41.26 13.88
N GLN A 110 -7.08 -40.07 14.30
CA GLN A 110 -6.63 -39.42 15.51
C GLN A 110 -7.05 -40.27 16.72
N HIS A 111 -6.27 -41.29 17.05
CA HIS A 111 -6.32 -41.94 18.34
C HIS A 111 -5.52 -41.08 19.33
N HIS A 112 -6.16 -40.03 19.83
CA HIS A 112 -5.76 -39.47 21.12
C HIS A 112 -6.31 -40.41 22.20
N ASN A 113 -5.40 -41.03 22.94
CA ASN A 113 -5.66 -41.76 24.19
C ASN A 113 -5.72 -40.77 25.35
#